data_AF-A0A3N7CD51-F1
#
_entry.id   AF-A0A3N7CD51-F1
#
_cell.length_a   1.000
_cell.length_b   1.000
_cell.length_c   1.000
_cell.angle_alpha   90.00
_cell.angle_beta   90.00
_cell.angle_gamma   90.00
#
_symmetry.space_group_name_H-M   'P 1'
#
loop_
_entity.id
_entity.type
_entity.pdbx_description
1 polymer ?
#
loop_
_entity_poly.entity_id
_entity_poly.type
_entity_poly.pdbx_seq_one_letter_code
_entity_poly.pdbx_strand_id
1 'polypeptide(L)'
;MNWLKYSLLAGVLSLMSLSSCQGGSAASVEKLKATAFETKVKEEGTAQLLDVRTPEEYATGHIEGAVNNNVDAAGFDQNVAHLDKEKPVLVYCKGGGRSADAATKLKALGFKKVYDLEGGMLAWNSNKLPVSTATTATAAVTATPAGNGRPKSAAGEGFSVADFEKLVKETPVLVVDFSAVWCGPCKKLSPILEKMEKEFAGKVAVQKIDIDLSEELTAYMGIQGVPYVVKYVNGKKVNQMVGLDTEDNIRKFMAN
;
A
#
# COMPACT_ATOMS: atom_id res chain seq x y z
N MET A 1 -8.30 86.00 -24.21
CA MET A 1 -7.10 86.84 -24.20
C MET A 1 -6.14 86.27 -23.18
N ASN A 2 -5.06 85.62 -23.65
CA ASN A 2 -3.81 85.28 -22.94
C ASN A 2 -3.92 84.42 -21.66
N TRP A 3 -3.17 83.34 -21.43
CA TRP A 3 -1.99 82.82 -22.09
C TRP A 3 -1.82 81.35 -21.69
N LEU A 4 -1.58 80.51 -22.69
CA LEU A 4 -0.71 79.34 -22.61
C LEU A 4 0.56 79.71 -21.83
N LYS A 5 1.06 78.83 -20.93
CA LYS A 5 2.46 78.33 -20.95
C LYS A 5 2.94 77.61 -19.68
N TYR A 6 3.44 76.40 -19.93
CA TYR A 6 4.46 75.61 -19.20
C TYR A 6 4.06 74.96 -17.87
N SER A 7 4.11 73.64 -17.71
CA SER A 7 5.19 72.66 -17.94
C SER A 7 5.64 72.20 -16.56
N LEU A 8 5.25 70.99 -16.17
CA LEU A 8 6.00 70.19 -15.21
C LEU A 8 5.48 68.74 -15.23
N LEU A 9 6.31 67.90 -15.84
CA LEU A 9 6.58 66.52 -15.47
C LEU A 9 5.94 66.08 -14.13
N ALA A 10 5.10 65.06 -14.18
CA ALA A 10 5.21 63.90 -13.30
C ALA A 10 4.28 62.82 -13.84
N GLY A 11 4.85 61.80 -14.47
CA GLY A 11 4.12 60.61 -14.84
C GLY A 11 3.51 60.00 -13.59
N VAL A 12 2.18 59.97 -13.51
CA VAL A 12 1.48 59.09 -12.58
C VAL A 12 1.56 57.69 -13.19
N LEU A 13 2.74 57.09 -13.07
CA LEU A 13 2.93 55.65 -13.10
C LEU A 13 2.24 55.13 -11.84
N SER A 14 0.91 55.02 -11.90
CA SER A 14 0.10 54.41 -10.85
C SER A 14 0.52 52.95 -10.77
N LEU A 15 1.43 52.70 -9.84
CA LEU A 15 1.96 51.41 -9.40
C LEU A 15 0.82 50.37 -9.47
N MET A 16 0.82 49.55 -10.53
CA MET A 16 0.14 48.27 -10.50
C MET A 16 0.74 47.54 -9.31
N SER A 17 -0.05 47.45 -8.25
CA SER A 17 0.27 46.69 -7.06
C SER A 17 0.35 45.25 -7.53
N LEU A 18 1.55 44.79 -7.88
CA LEU A 18 1.84 43.38 -7.96
C LEU A 18 1.59 42.86 -6.55
N SER A 19 0.39 42.34 -6.33
CA SER A 19 0.09 41.45 -5.22
C SER A 19 1.04 40.28 -5.35
N SER A 20 2.21 40.45 -4.75
CA SER A 20 3.16 39.38 -4.51
C SER A 20 2.40 38.32 -3.73
N CYS A 21 2.14 37.18 -4.37
CA CYS A 21 1.74 35.97 -3.67
C CYS A 21 2.93 35.52 -2.81
N GLN A 22 3.10 36.15 -1.64
CA GLN A 22 3.97 35.64 -0.60
C GLN A 22 3.17 34.62 0.20
N GLY A 23 3.43 33.34 -0.06
CA GLY A 23 2.80 32.28 0.72
C GLY A 23 2.93 30.85 0.22
N GLY A 24 3.80 30.56 -0.75
CA GLY A 24 4.31 29.20 -0.89
C GLY A 24 5.19 28.91 0.32
N SER A 25 4.61 28.38 1.40
CA SER A 25 5.36 27.95 2.58
C SER A 25 6.48 27.03 2.11
N ALA A 26 7.73 27.48 2.25
CA ALA A 26 8.88 26.68 1.84
C ALA A 26 8.78 25.34 2.56
N ALA A 27 8.78 24.26 1.79
CA ALA A 27 8.66 22.91 2.32
C ALA A 27 9.75 22.66 3.37
N SER A 28 9.33 22.36 4.61
CA SER A 28 10.22 22.18 5.75
C SER A 28 10.37 20.70 6.09
N VAL A 29 11.61 20.22 6.15
CA VAL A 29 11.95 18.90 6.70
C VAL A 29 12.44 19.12 8.12
N GLU A 30 11.80 18.46 9.08
CA GLU A 30 12.15 18.51 10.49
C GLU A 30 12.57 17.13 10.97
N LYS A 31 13.80 17.00 11.46
CA LYS A 31 14.29 15.76 12.05
C LYS A 31 13.85 15.66 13.51
N LEU A 32 13.19 14.56 13.86
CA LEU A 32 12.70 14.30 15.20
C LEU A 32 13.38 13.08 15.81
N LYS A 33 13.73 13.18 17.08
CA LYS A 33 14.13 12.02 17.89
C LYS A 33 12.94 11.09 18.09
N ALA A 34 13.22 9.81 18.36
CA ALA A 34 12.22 8.75 18.48
C ALA A 34 10.99 9.11 19.34
N THR A 35 11.17 9.66 20.54
CA THR A 35 10.06 10.03 21.44
C THR A 35 9.24 11.22 20.95
N ALA A 36 9.89 12.21 20.31
CA ALA A 36 9.19 13.34 19.69
C ALA A 36 8.44 12.90 18.43
N PHE A 37 9.02 11.97 17.66
CA PHE A 37 8.39 11.38 16.49
C PHE A 37 7.15 10.56 16.87
N GLU A 38 7.23 9.72 17.92
CA GLU A 38 6.08 8.99 18.45
C GLU A 38 4.94 9.94 18.86
N THR A 39 5.29 11.05 19.51
CA THR A 39 4.31 12.09 19.87
C THR A 39 3.64 12.66 18.62
N LYS A 40 4.39 12.93 17.55
CA LYS A 40 3.81 13.38 16.27
C LYS A 40 2.97 12.33 15.56
N VAL A 41 3.34 11.05 15.60
CA VAL A 41 2.49 9.98 15.08
C VAL A 41 1.13 9.96 15.80
N LYS A 42 1.11 10.21 17.12
CA LYS A 42 -0.14 10.26 17.90
C LYS A 42 -0.97 11.52 17.62
N GLU A 43 -0.33 12.67 17.38
CA GLU A 43 -1.02 13.94 17.14
C GLU A 43 -1.55 14.08 15.71
N GLU A 44 -0.75 13.71 14.70
CA GLU A 44 -1.08 13.83 13.28
C GLU A 44 -1.81 12.59 12.74
N GLY A 45 -1.75 11.48 13.48
CA GLY A 45 -2.24 10.17 13.05
C GLY A 45 -1.30 9.48 12.06
N THR A 46 -1.79 8.39 11.47
CA THR A 46 -0.98 7.49 10.63
C THR A 46 -1.25 7.62 9.13
N ALA A 47 -2.16 8.52 8.72
CA ALA A 47 -2.63 8.65 7.34
C ALA A 47 -1.50 8.94 6.32
N GLN A 48 -0.41 9.58 6.75
CA GLN A 48 0.78 9.84 5.92
C GLN A 48 2.07 9.45 6.67
N LEU A 49 2.02 8.33 7.39
CA LEU A 49 3.19 7.72 8.01
C LEU A 49 3.81 6.70 7.06
N LEU A 50 5.04 6.95 6.61
CA LEU A 50 5.74 6.19 5.58
C LEU A 50 6.97 5.46 6.15
N ASP A 51 6.98 4.14 5.99
CA ASP A 51 8.18 3.32 6.16
C ASP A 51 8.86 3.15 4.79
N VAL A 52 10.02 3.77 4.61
CA VAL A 52 10.72 3.76 3.32
C VAL A 52 11.79 2.69 3.22
N ARG A 53 11.72 1.67 4.08
CA ARG A 53 12.57 0.47 4.00
C ARG A 53 12.06 -0.50 2.94
N THR A 54 12.80 -1.59 2.73
CA THR A 54 12.30 -2.69 1.89
C THR A 54 11.10 -3.40 2.57
N PRO A 55 10.24 -4.07 1.80
CA PRO A 55 9.11 -4.82 2.34
C PRO A 55 9.53 -5.88 3.37
N GLU A 56 10.68 -6.52 3.18
CA GLU A 56 11.19 -7.54 4.09
C GLU A 56 11.57 -6.92 5.45
N GLU A 57 12.16 -5.72 5.45
CA GLU A 57 12.45 -5.00 6.68
C GLU A 57 11.17 -4.55 7.39
N TYR A 58 10.16 -4.10 6.64
CA TYR A 58 8.87 -3.68 7.16
C TYR A 58 8.11 -4.82 7.83
N ALA A 59 8.08 -6.00 7.20
CA ALA A 59 7.37 -7.18 7.70
C ALA A 59 7.90 -7.67 9.06
N THR A 60 9.20 -7.50 9.32
CA THR A 60 9.83 -7.91 10.60
C THR A 60 9.51 -6.98 11.79
N GLY A 61 8.87 -5.84 11.54
CA GLY A 61 8.46 -4.88 12.56
C GLY A 61 8.56 -3.44 12.05
N HIS A 62 7.49 -2.68 12.22
CA HIS A 62 7.31 -1.30 11.75
C HIS A 62 6.50 -0.49 12.77
N ILE A 63 6.39 0.82 12.59
CA ILE A 63 5.54 1.67 13.43
C ILE A 63 4.08 1.42 13.06
N GLU A 64 3.19 1.20 14.03
CA GLU A 64 1.79 0.88 13.79
C GLU A 64 1.11 1.91 12.86
N GLY A 65 0.40 1.42 11.85
CA GLY A 65 -0.28 2.24 10.85
C GLY A 65 0.62 2.85 9.77
N ALA A 66 1.93 2.60 9.78
CA ALA A 66 2.83 3.03 8.72
C ALA A 66 2.55 2.30 7.40
N VAL A 67 2.56 3.01 6.28
CA VAL A 67 2.50 2.43 4.93
C VAL A 67 3.92 2.18 4.43
N ASN A 68 4.21 0.98 3.92
CA ASN A 68 5.51 0.70 3.31
C ASN A 68 5.59 1.30 1.91
N ASN A 69 6.53 2.21 1.69
CA ASN A 69 6.84 2.75 0.37
C ASN A 69 8.36 2.87 0.20
N ASN A 70 9.00 1.80 -0.28
CA ASN A 70 10.44 1.71 -0.41
C ASN A 70 11.01 2.84 -1.30
N VAL A 71 11.88 3.69 -0.74
CA VAL A 71 12.46 4.86 -1.46
C VAL A 71 13.39 4.47 -2.60
N ASP A 72 13.95 3.25 -2.55
CA ASP A 72 14.87 2.72 -3.55
C ASP A 72 14.12 2.05 -4.73
N ALA A 73 12.80 1.86 -4.60
CA ALA A 73 11.96 1.33 -5.67
C ALA A 73 11.64 2.41 -6.71
N ALA A 74 11.52 2.00 -7.98
CA ALA A 74 11.20 2.89 -9.10
C ALA A 74 9.82 3.58 -8.99
N GLY A 75 8.93 3.06 -8.14
CA GLY A 75 7.57 3.54 -7.93
C GLY A 75 7.39 4.56 -6.80
N PHE A 76 8.47 4.95 -6.08
CA PHE A 76 8.33 5.79 -4.88
C PHE A 76 7.57 7.09 -5.14
N ASP A 77 7.94 7.82 -6.19
CA ASP A 77 7.38 9.14 -6.52
C ASP A 77 5.89 9.04 -6.89
N GLN A 78 5.52 8.00 -7.64
CA GLN A 78 4.14 7.70 -8.08
C GLN A 78 3.27 7.32 -6.88
N ASN A 79 3.81 6.51 -5.97
CA ASN A 79 3.13 6.05 -4.78
C ASN A 79 2.85 7.18 -3.79
N VAL A 80 3.66 8.24 -3.75
CA VAL A 80 3.36 9.40 -2.89
C VAL A 80 2.57 10.49 -3.61
N ALA A 81 2.40 10.43 -4.93
CA ALA A 81 1.76 11.50 -5.70
C ALA A 81 0.29 11.75 -5.31
N HIS A 82 -0.39 10.75 -4.77
CA HIS A 82 -1.80 10.84 -4.34
C HIS A 82 -1.98 11.31 -2.88
N LEU A 83 -0.88 11.48 -2.13
CA LEU A 83 -0.93 11.98 -0.76
C LEU A 83 -1.26 13.48 -0.73
N ASP A 84 -1.83 13.93 0.39
CA ASP A 84 -2.19 15.31 0.63
C ASP A 84 -0.94 16.15 0.96
N LYS A 85 -0.55 17.01 0.01
CA LYS A 85 0.65 17.86 0.10
C LYS A 85 0.54 18.97 1.16
N GLU A 86 -0.67 19.26 1.63
CA GLU A 86 -0.93 20.25 2.69
C GLU A 86 -0.75 19.63 4.08
N LYS A 87 -0.90 18.31 4.21
CA LYS A 87 -0.73 17.59 5.46
C LYS A 87 0.73 17.17 5.68
N PRO A 88 1.16 17.04 6.95
CA PRO A 88 2.50 16.55 7.24
C PRO A 88 2.67 15.10 6.79
N VAL A 89 3.84 14.78 6.26
CA VAL A 89 4.28 13.40 6.00
C VAL A 89 5.31 13.00 7.03
N LEU A 90 5.07 11.91 7.75
CA LEU A 90 6.02 11.34 8.70
C LEU A 90 6.76 10.23 7.98
N VAL A 91 8.09 10.27 7.94
CA VAL A 91 8.91 9.32 7.20
C VAL A 91 10.01 8.74 8.08
N TYR A 92 10.26 7.46 7.93
CA TYR A 92 11.35 6.79 8.61
C TYR A 92 11.90 5.62 7.82
N CYS A 93 13.11 5.20 8.17
CA CYS A 93 13.73 4.00 7.61
C CYS A 93 14.42 3.18 8.71
N LYS A 94 15.43 2.37 8.37
CA LYS A 94 16.20 1.60 9.37
C LYS A 94 17.07 2.49 10.26
N GLY A 95 17.87 3.37 9.67
CA GLY A 95 18.92 4.12 10.36
C GLY A 95 18.97 5.63 10.07
N GLY A 96 18.00 6.18 9.33
CA GLY A 96 17.90 7.61 9.02
C GLY A 96 18.49 8.07 7.67
N GLY A 97 19.22 7.21 6.94
CA GLY A 97 19.77 7.55 5.62
C GLY A 97 18.68 7.65 4.54
N ARG A 98 18.05 6.51 4.23
CA ARG A 98 16.95 6.43 3.25
C ARG A 98 15.77 7.37 3.52
N SER A 99 15.45 7.65 4.79
CA SER A 99 14.37 8.57 5.14
C SER A 99 14.74 10.04 4.91
N ALA A 100 16.03 10.39 5.03
CA ALA A 100 16.51 11.71 4.63
C ALA A 100 16.45 11.91 3.10
N ASP A 101 16.77 10.87 2.32
CA ASP A 101 16.61 10.88 0.85
C ASP A 101 15.13 11.00 0.47
N ALA A 102 14.27 10.20 1.10
CA ALA A 102 12.82 10.27 0.93
C ALA A 102 12.26 11.66 1.28
N ALA A 103 12.70 12.26 2.39
CA ALA A 103 12.29 13.61 2.79
C ALA A 103 12.71 14.66 1.76
N THR A 104 13.88 14.50 1.14
CA THR A 104 14.34 15.38 0.06
C THR A 104 13.48 15.22 -1.20
N LYS A 105 13.13 13.99 -1.58
CA LYS A 105 12.21 13.71 -2.69
C LYS A 105 10.81 14.29 -2.43
N LEU A 106 10.23 14.04 -1.25
CA LEU A 106 8.93 14.59 -0.84
C LEU A 106 8.93 16.13 -0.89
N LYS A 107 10.00 16.76 -0.39
CA LYS A 107 10.17 18.21 -0.51
C LYS A 107 10.15 18.67 -1.97
N ALA A 108 10.86 17.97 -2.87
CA ALA A 108 10.88 18.29 -4.29
C ALA A 108 9.52 18.07 -4.99
N LEU A 109 8.73 17.11 -4.51
CA LEU A 109 7.37 16.82 -4.99
C LEU A 109 6.30 17.80 -4.47
N GLY A 110 6.69 18.73 -3.58
CA GLY A 110 5.85 19.83 -3.11
C GLY A 110 5.13 19.59 -1.79
N PHE A 111 5.52 18.58 -1.01
CA PHE A 111 4.99 18.39 0.34
C PHE A 111 5.46 19.50 1.27
N LYS A 112 4.52 20.20 1.92
CA LYS A 112 4.84 21.41 2.71
C LYS A 112 5.51 21.11 4.04
N LYS A 113 5.23 19.95 4.63
CA LYS A 113 5.78 19.54 5.93
C LYS A 113 6.18 18.07 5.89
N VAL A 114 7.42 17.78 6.25
CA VAL A 114 7.93 16.41 6.40
C VAL A 114 8.62 16.28 7.75
N TYR A 115 8.25 15.26 8.52
CA TYR A 115 8.92 14.86 9.76
C TYR A 115 9.75 13.61 9.48
N ASP A 116 11.06 13.67 9.69
CA ASP A 116 11.99 12.55 9.47
C ASP A 116 12.43 11.98 10.82
N LEU A 117 12.29 10.66 11.01
CA LEU A 117 12.73 9.98 12.24
C LEU A 117 14.26 9.88 12.25
N GLU A 118 14.89 10.69 13.10
CA GLU A 118 16.33 10.66 13.34
C GLU A 118 16.75 9.29 13.89
N GLY A 119 17.70 8.65 13.19
CA GLY A 119 18.21 7.32 13.55
C GLY A 119 17.26 6.15 13.21
N GLY A 120 16.10 6.43 12.60
CA GLY A 120 15.15 5.43 12.11
C GLY A 120 14.68 4.42 13.16
N MET A 121 14.34 3.22 12.71
CA MET A 121 13.92 2.09 13.56
C MET A 121 14.98 1.66 14.58
N LEU A 122 16.27 1.90 14.33
CA LEU A 122 17.31 1.63 15.33
C LEU A 122 17.15 2.53 16.55
N ALA A 123 16.90 3.82 16.34
CA ALA A 123 16.61 4.76 17.43
C ALA A 123 15.25 4.45 18.08
N TRP A 124 14.23 4.12 17.29
CA TRP A 124 12.91 3.69 17.79
C TRP A 124 13.02 2.49 18.74
N ASN A 125 13.69 1.42 18.30
CA ASN A 125 13.86 0.18 19.05
C ASN A 125 14.75 0.39 20.28
N SER A 126 15.80 1.22 20.19
CA SER A 126 16.64 1.56 21.35
C SER A 126 15.86 2.30 22.44
N ASN A 127 14.81 3.03 22.08
CA ASN A 127 13.90 3.67 23.02
C ASN A 127 12.76 2.74 23.48
N LYS A 128 12.75 1.47 23.04
CA LYS A 128 11.76 0.44 23.37
C LYS A 128 10.31 0.87 23.03
N LEU A 129 10.18 1.65 21.97
CA LEU A 129 8.88 2.13 21.49
C LEU A 129 8.11 1.01 20.76
N PRO A 130 6.77 1.05 20.76
CA PRO A 130 5.96 -0.04 20.22
C PRO A 130 6.16 -0.21 18.72
N VAL A 131 6.22 -1.47 18.27
CA VAL A 131 6.25 -1.83 16.86
C VAL A 131 5.08 -2.76 16.55
N SER A 132 4.44 -2.54 15.42
CA SER A 132 3.55 -3.52 14.83
C SER A 132 4.39 -4.47 13.97
N THR A 133 4.07 -5.75 14.02
CA THR A 133 4.48 -6.68 12.97
C THR A 133 3.29 -6.81 12.02
N ALA A 134 3.51 -7.26 10.79
CA ALA A 134 2.45 -7.46 9.80
C ALA A 134 1.33 -8.45 10.24
N THR A 135 1.33 -8.90 11.50
CA THR A 135 0.32 -9.74 12.15
C THR A 135 -0.82 -8.96 12.81
N THR A 136 -0.75 -7.62 12.99
CA THR A 136 -1.83 -6.90 13.71
C THR A 136 -2.27 -5.60 13.03
N ALA A 137 -3.31 -5.69 12.21
CA ALA A 137 -4.29 -4.63 12.01
C ALA A 137 -5.64 -5.28 11.64
N THR A 138 -6.45 -5.57 12.66
CA THR A 138 -7.87 -5.90 12.47
C THR A 138 -8.63 -4.58 12.49
N ALA A 139 -9.21 -4.18 11.36
CA ALA A 139 -10.33 -3.25 11.32
C ALA A 139 -11.56 -4.01 10.83
N ALA A 140 -12.65 -3.87 11.57
CA ALA A 140 -13.91 -4.56 11.41
C ALA A 140 -14.49 -4.43 9.98
N VAL A 141 -14.72 -5.56 9.32
CA VAL A 141 -15.74 -5.68 8.27
C VAL A 141 -16.92 -6.42 8.88
N THR A 142 -18.00 -5.66 9.07
CA THR A 142 -19.33 -6.19 9.32
C THR A 142 -19.80 -6.89 8.05
N ALA A 143 -19.98 -8.22 8.09
CA ALA A 143 -20.64 -8.95 7.01
C ALA A 143 -21.56 -10.05 7.57
N THR A 144 -22.86 -9.85 7.35
CA THR A 144 -23.93 -10.84 7.45
C THR A 144 -23.82 -11.86 6.30
N PRO A 145 -24.27 -13.12 6.45
CA PRO A 145 -23.70 -14.25 5.73
C PRO A 145 -24.45 -14.65 4.46
N ALA A 146 -23.73 -15.23 3.50
CA ALA A 146 -24.28 -16.24 2.60
C ALA A 146 -23.20 -17.25 2.19
N GLY A 147 -23.16 -18.40 2.89
CA GLY A 147 -22.42 -19.61 2.52
C GLY A 147 -20.96 -19.66 2.99
N ASN A 148 -20.72 -20.26 4.16
CA ASN A 148 -19.40 -20.63 4.71
C ASN A 148 -18.38 -19.50 5.00
N GLY A 149 -18.84 -18.27 5.28
CA GLY A 149 -18.10 -17.29 6.08
C GLY A 149 -16.75 -16.79 5.53
N ARG A 150 -16.39 -17.08 4.28
CA ARG A 150 -15.13 -16.61 3.67
C ARG A 150 -15.28 -15.18 3.12
N PRO A 151 -14.27 -14.29 3.26
CA PRO A 151 -14.25 -13.04 2.52
C PRO A 151 -14.29 -13.34 1.02
N LYS A 152 -15.42 -13.05 0.38
CA LYS A 152 -15.47 -12.92 -1.06
C LYS A 152 -14.59 -11.72 -1.41
N SER A 153 -13.71 -11.81 -2.41
CA SER A 153 -13.22 -10.58 -3.04
C SER A 153 -14.48 -9.85 -3.49
N ALA A 154 -14.81 -8.73 -2.87
CA ALA A 154 -15.78 -7.83 -3.44
C ALA A 154 -15.26 -7.43 -4.83
N ALA A 155 -16.15 -7.27 -5.80
CA ALA A 155 -15.74 -6.88 -7.14
C ALA A 155 -14.97 -5.55 -7.05
N GLY A 156 -13.68 -5.55 -7.38
CA GLY A 156 -12.81 -4.38 -7.31
C GLY A 156 -11.90 -4.27 -6.09
N GLU A 157 -11.89 -5.26 -5.19
CA GLU A 157 -11.00 -5.27 -4.02
C GLU A 157 -10.01 -6.45 -4.09
N GLY A 158 -8.72 -6.14 -4.03
CA GLY A 158 -7.65 -7.12 -3.98
C GLY A 158 -7.39 -7.68 -2.59
N PHE A 159 -6.45 -8.62 -2.49
CA PHE A 159 -6.03 -9.24 -1.25
C PHE A 159 -4.71 -8.66 -0.75
N SER A 160 -4.67 -8.28 0.53
CA SER A 160 -3.41 -8.04 1.24
C SER A 160 -2.70 -9.37 1.55
N VAL A 161 -1.39 -9.32 1.82
CA VAL A 161 -0.63 -10.50 2.28
C VAL A 161 -1.19 -11.03 3.61
N ALA A 162 -1.55 -10.14 4.53
CA ALA A 162 -2.09 -10.50 5.84
C ALA A 162 -3.44 -11.23 5.72
N ASP A 163 -4.36 -10.71 4.90
CA ASP A 163 -5.67 -11.33 4.68
C ASP A 163 -5.53 -12.69 4.01
N PHE A 164 -4.59 -12.81 3.08
CA PHE A 164 -4.27 -14.08 2.44
C PHE A 164 -3.73 -15.11 3.44
N GLU A 165 -2.75 -14.74 4.26
CA GLU A 165 -2.19 -15.63 5.28
C GLU A 165 -3.25 -16.07 6.29
N LYS A 166 -4.11 -15.15 6.73
CA LYS A 166 -5.23 -15.44 7.61
C LYS A 166 -6.20 -16.43 6.94
N LEU A 167 -6.58 -16.17 5.69
CA LEU A 167 -7.45 -17.05 4.91
C LEU A 167 -6.89 -18.47 4.79
N VAL A 168 -5.59 -18.59 4.51
CA VAL A 168 -4.87 -19.87 4.41
C VAL A 168 -4.83 -20.62 5.74
N LYS A 169 -4.69 -19.91 6.87
CA LYS A 169 -4.69 -20.50 8.22
C LYS A 169 -6.08 -20.94 8.67
N GLU A 170 -7.11 -20.15 8.38
CA GLU A 170 -8.48 -20.38 8.86
C GLU A 170 -9.27 -21.37 7.98
N THR A 171 -8.79 -21.67 6.77
CA THR A 171 -9.42 -22.62 5.86
C THR A 171 -8.66 -23.97 5.86
N PRO A 172 -9.25 -25.07 6.37
CA PRO A 172 -8.57 -26.37 6.44
C PRO A 172 -8.09 -26.91 5.09
N VAL A 173 -8.88 -26.74 4.02
CA VAL A 173 -8.46 -27.05 2.64
C VAL A 173 -8.91 -25.92 1.73
N LEU A 174 -7.94 -25.16 1.23
CA LEU A 174 -8.14 -23.97 0.41
C LEU A 174 -7.48 -24.18 -0.96
N VAL A 175 -8.21 -23.88 -2.02
CA VAL A 175 -7.65 -23.74 -3.37
C VAL A 175 -7.77 -22.28 -3.77
N VAL A 176 -6.67 -21.68 -4.23
CA VAL A 176 -6.61 -20.27 -4.61
C VAL A 176 -6.39 -20.15 -6.11
N ASP A 177 -7.31 -19.51 -6.82
CA ASP A 177 -7.25 -19.16 -8.25
C ASP A 177 -6.69 -17.74 -8.40
N PHE A 178 -5.39 -17.61 -8.65
CA PHE A 178 -4.79 -16.34 -9.04
C PHE A 178 -5.03 -16.12 -10.55
N SER A 179 -5.79 -15.08 -10.86
CA SER A 179 -6.36 -14.80 -12.17
C SER A 179 -6.22 -13.32 -12.51
N ALA A 180 -6.55 -12.94 -13.76
CA ALA A 180 -6.71 -11.55 -14.17
C ALA A 180 -7.89 -11.39 -15.16
N VAL A 181 -8.47 -10.20 -15.25
CA VAL A 181 -9.61 -9.91 -16.16
C VAL A 181 -9.23 -10.06 -17.64
N TRP A 182 -7.99 -9.69 -17.99
CA TRP A 182 -7.46 -9.78 -19.35
C TRP A 182 -7.03 -11.22 -19.74
N CYS A 183 -6.99 -12.15 -18.79
CA CYS A 183 -6.50 -13.50 -19.01
C CYS A 183 -7.58 -14.42 -19.62
N GLY A 184 -7.46 -14.71 -20.92
CA GLY A 184 -8.36 -15.62 -21.66
C GLY A 184 -8.44 -17.04 -21.07
N PRO A 185 -7.32 -17.73 -20.78
CA PRO A 185 -7.34 -19.05 -20.16
C PRO A 185 -7.97 -19.07 -18.76
N CYS A 186 -7.78 -18.01 -17.96
CA CYS A 186 -8.38 -17.89 -16.63
C CYS A 186 -9.92 -17.89 -16.71
N LYS A 187 -10.51 -17.24 -17.73
CA LYS A 187 -11.96 -17.26 -17.97
C LYS A 187 -12.52 -18.65 -18.25
N LYS A 188 -11.70 -19.58 -18.76
CA LYS A 188 -12.07 -20.99 -18.95
C LYS A 188 -11.86 -21.82 -17.68
N LEU A 189 -10.83 -21.50 -16.91
CA LEU A 189 -10.47 -22.25 -15.69
C LEU A 189 -11.41 -21.95 -14.52
N SER A 190 -11.72 -20.68 -14.24
CA SER A 190 -12.55 -20.29 -13.10
C SER A 190 -13.89 -21.05 -13.00
N PRO A 191 -14.71 -21.20 -14.07
CA PRO A 191 -15.97 -21.97 -13.97
C PRO A 191 -15.74 -23.45 -13.68
N ILE A 192 -14.60 -24.03 -14.07
CA ILE A 192 -14.25 -25.41 -13.71
C ILE A 192 -13.93 -25.49 -12.21
N LEU A 193 -13.16 -24.54 -11.67
CA LEU A 193 -12.84 -24.50 -10.24
C LEU A 193 -14.10 -24.28 -9.38
N GLU A 194 -15.02 -23.42 -9.81
CA GLU A 194 -16.32 -23.23 -9.16
C GLU A 194 -17.20 -24.50 -9.21
N LYS A 195 -17.17 -25.24 -10.33
CA LYS A 195 -17.80 -26.55 -10.43
C LYS A 195 -17.19 -27.54 -9.45
N MET A 196 -15.86 -27.59 -9.35
CA MET A 196 -15.16 -28.47 -8.41
C MET A 196 -15.46 -28.10 -6.96
N GLU A 197 -15.54 -26.81 -6.60
CA GLU A 197 -15.92 -26.40 -5.25
C GLU A 197 -17.28 -26.99 -4.84
N LYS A 198 -18.24 -27.03 -5.78
CA LYS A 198 -19.55 -27.66 -5.57
C LYS A 198 -19.46 -29.18 -5.47
N GLU A 199 -18.68 -29.83 -6.32
CA GLU A 199 -18.45 -31.29 -6.26
C GLU A 199 -17.79 -31.72 -4.93
N PHE A 200 -16.91 -30.88 -4.38
CA PHE A 200 -16.18 -31.10 -3.13
C PHE A 200 -16.75 -30.29 -1.95
N ALA A 201 -18.05 -29.95 -1.99
CA ALA A 201 -18.69 -29.11 -0.99
C ALA A 201 -18.41 -29.59 0.45
N GLY A 202 -17.99 -28.65 1.31
CA GLY A 202 -17.62 -28.92 2.70
C GLY A 202 -16.25 -29.57 2.90
N LYS A 203 -15.55 -29.97 1.83
CA LYS A 203 -14.20 -30.55 1.89
C LYS A 203 -13.13 -29.64 1.33
N VAL A 204 -13.40 -29.00 0.20
CA VAL A 204 -12.50 -28.06 -0.46
C VAL A 204 -13.26 -26.78 -0.69
N ALA A 205 -12.54 -25.68 -0.61
CA ALA A 205 -13.13 -24.40 -0.77
C ALA A 205 -12.19 -23.55 -1.64
N VAL A 206 -12.77 -22.77 -2.54
CA VAL A 206 -12.04 -22.05 -3.58
C VAL A 206 -12.06 -20.54 -3.26
N GLN A 207 -10.94 -19.87 -3.45
CA GLN A 207 -10.82 -18.42 -3.40
C GLN A 207 -10.24 -17.93 -4.72
N LYS A 208 -10.90 -16.97 -5.35
CA LYS A 208 -10.33 -16.26 -6.50
C LYS A 208 -9.65 -14.98 -6.04
N ILE A 209 -8.47 -14.70 -6.58
CA ILE A 209 -7.69 -13.50 -6.33
C ILE A 209 -7.29 -12.88 -7.66
N ASP A 210 -7.59 -11.60 -7.84
CA ASP A 210 -7.12 -10.85 -9.01
C ASP A 210 -5.71 -10.32 -8.74
N ILE A 211 -4.76 -10.71 -9.58
CA ILE A 211 -3.36 -10.31 -9.42
C ILE A 211 -3.12 -8.82 -9.67
N ASP A 212 -3.95 -8.18 -10.51
CA ASP A 212 -3.82 -6.74 -10.82
C ASP A 212 -4.28 -5.89 -9.64
N LEU A 213 -5.20 -6.42 -8.82
CA LEU A 213 -5.68 -5.74 -7.61
C LEU A 213 -4.87 -6.12 -6.36
N SER A 214 -4.02 -7.15 -6.46
CA SER A 214 -3.30 -7.75 -5.34
C SER A 214 -1.80 -7.79 -5.61
N GLU A 215 -1.22 -6.69 -6.08
CA GLU A 215 0.18 -6.64 -6.54
C GLU A 215 1.19 -7.05 -5.46
N GLU A 216 1.00 -6.57 -4.22
CA GLU A 216 1.87 -6.92 -3.08
C GLU A 216 1.84 -8.43 -2.80
N LEU A 217 0.63 -9.02 -2.77
CA LEU A 217 0.45 -10.45 -2.60
C LEU A 217 1.04 -11.24 -3.78
N THR A 218 0.89 -10.74 -5.00
CA THR A 218 1.42 -11.35 -6.22
C THR A 218 2.94 -11.42 -6.18
N ALA A 219 3.58 -10.33 -5.74
CA ALA A 219 5.02 -10.25 -5.54
C ALA A 219 5.47 -11.18 -4.40
N TYR A 220 4.79 -11.15 -3.25
CA TYR A 220 5.06 -12.04 -2.10
C TYR A 220 5.00 -13.52 -2.48
N MET A 221 4.01 -13.90 -3.29
CA MET A 221 3.81 -15.26 -3.78
C MET A 221 4.77 -15.65 -4.91
N GLY A 222 5.53 -14.70 -5.46
CA GLY A 222 6.43 -14.92 -6.59
C GLY A 222 5.70 -15.30 -7.88
N ILE A 223 4.46 -14.84 -8.08
CA ILE A 223 3.64 -15.21 -9.23
C ILE A 223 4.15 -14.49 -10.46
N GLN A 224 4.61 -15.26 -11.45
CA GLN A 224 5.17 -14.73 -12.70
C GLN A 224 4.17 -14.75 -13.87
N GLY A 225 2.99 -15.32 -13.67
CA GLY A 225 1.97 -15.42 -14.70
C GLY A 225 0.71 -16.14 -14.23
N VAL A 226 -0.38 -15.89 -14.95
CA VAL A 226 -1.71 -16.46 -14.68
C VAL A 226 -2.23 -17.25 -15.89
N PRO A 227 -3.11 -18.25 -15.69
CA PRO A 227 -3.67 -18.69 -14.40
C PRO A 227 -2.65 -19.43 -13.54
N TYR A 228 -2.71 -19.20 -12.23
CA TYR A 228 -1.88 -19.87 -11.24
C TYR A 228 -2.77 -20.33 -10.09
N VAL A 229 -2.79 -21.63 -9.81
CA VAL A 229 -3.67 -22.21 -8.79
C VAL A 229 -2.84 -22.92 -7.74
N VAL A 230 -3.13 -22.64 -6.47
CA VAL A 230 -2.40 -23.21 -5.34
C VAL A 230 -3.37 -23.89 -4.38
N LYS A 231 -3.00 -25.08 -3.91
CA LYS A 231 -3.74 -25.78 -2.87
C LYS A 231 -3.00 -25.71 -1.54
N TYR A 232 -3.75 -25.36 -0.50
CA TYR A 232 -3.32 -25.36 0.88
C TYR A 232 -4.12 -26.39 1.68
N VAL A 233 -3.44 -27.09 2.58
CA VAL A 233 -4.06 -27.96 3.59
C VAL A 233 -3.48 -27.56 4.94
N ASN A 234 -4.34 -27.14 5.87
CA ASN A 234 -3.99 -26.68 7.21
C ASN A 234 -2.86 -25.65 7.20
N GLY A 235 -3.02 -24.61 6.37
CA GLY A 235 -2.05 -23.53 6.24
C GLY A 235 -0.80 -23.84 5.40
N LYS A 236 -0.61 -25.09 4.95
CA LYS A 236 0.58 -25.49 4.19
C LYS A 236 0.26 -25.64 2.71
N LYS A 237 1.07 -25.04 1.84
CA LYS A 237 1.03 -25.29 0.40
C LYS A 237 1.38 -26.75 0.14
N VAL A 238 0.44 -27.50 -0.43
CA VAL A 238 0.61 -28.93 -0.73
C VAL A 238 0.70 -29.21 -2.23
N ASN A 239 0.16 -28.32 -3.07
CA ASN A 239 0.21 -28.49 -4.52
C ASN A 239 0.06 -27.14 -5.26
N GLN A 240 0.47 -27.09 -6.52
CA GLN A 240 0.26 -25.94 -7.41
C GLN A 240 0.12 -26.39 -8.86
N MET A 241 -0.59 -25.61 -9.67
CA MET A 241 -0.64 -25.75 -11.12
C MET A 241 -0.54 -24.38 -11.79
N VAL A 242 0.08 -24.35 -12.98
CA VAL A 242 0.22 -23.16 -13.82
C VAL A 242 -0.48 -23.47 -15.14
N GLY A 243 -1.26 -22.52 -15.64
CA GLY A 243 -1.98 -22.68 -16.91
C GLY A 243 -3.34 -23.36 -16.76
N LEU A 244 -4.04 -23.45 -17.89
CA LEU A 244 -5.31 -24.15 -18.00
C LEU A 244 -5.05 -25.66 -18.11
N ASP A 245 -5.83 -26.47 -17.40
CA ASP A 245 -5.76 -27.93 -17.44
C ASP A 245 -7.16 -28.53 -17.67
N THR A 246 -7.21 -29.84 -17.90
CA THR A 246 -8.42 -30.64 -18.07
C THR A 246 -9.20 -30.79 -16.77
N GLU A 247 -10.53 -30.96 -16.86
CA GLU A 247 -11.37 -31.18 -15.67
C GLU A 247 -10.90 -32.38 -14.84
N ASP A 248 -10.42 -33.46 -15.46
CA ASP A 248 -9.96 -34.65 -14.75
C ASP A 248 -8.70 -34.39 -13.93
N ASN A 249 -7.75 -33.63 -14.46
CA ASN A 249 -6.55 -33.24 -13.73
C ASN A 249 -6.88 -32.27 -12.60
N ILE A 250 -7.79 -31.32 -12.85
CA ILE A 250 -8.27 -30.40 -11.81
C ILE A 250 -9.01 -31.17 -10.71
N ARG A 251 -9.82 -32.18 -11.04
CA ARG A 251 -10.48 -33.03 -10.06
C ARG A 251 -9.47 -33.81 -9.20
N LYS A 252 -8.40 -34.34 -9.80
CA LYS A 252 -7.30 -34.97 -9.06
C LYS A 252 -6.57 -33.98 -8.16
N PHE A 253 -6.32 -32.76 -8.64
CA PHE A 253 -5.74 -31.68 -7.85
C PHE A 253 -6.61 -31.34 -6.62
N MET A 254 -7.92 -31.34 -6.77
CA MET A 254 -8.87 -31.11 -5.66
C MET A 254 -8.85 -32.25 -4.64
N ALA A 255 -8.69 -33.50 -5.09
CA ALA A 255 -8.70 -34.68 -4.22
C ALA A 255 -7.40 -34.91 -3.44
N ASN A 256 -6.24 -34.56 -4.02
CA ASN A 256 -4.89 -34.81 -3.46
C ASN A 256 -4.38 -33.66 -2.61
#